data_AF-A0A163A9L0-F1
#
_entry.id   AF-A0A163A9L0-F1
#
_cell.length_a   1.000
_cell.length_b   1.000
_cell.length_c   1.000
_cell.angle_alpha   90.00
_cell.angle_beta   90.00
_cell.angle_gamma   90.00
#
_symmetry.space_group_name_H-M   'P 1'
#
loop_
_entity.id
_entity.type
_entity.pdbx_description
1 polymer ?
#
loop_
_entity_poly.entity_id
_entity_poly.type
_entity_poly.pdbx_seq_one_letter_code
_entity_poly.pdbx_strand_id
1 'polypeptide(L)'
;MNLAHHNAHHGCRACISYGARDSSTTCIVKRDGPSLLRTEESLHQSVGGMYGVKGPNIFKDLPTITSTAFFRLDEMHLLGHGTGQQLYVALGGKFCPRSMTLKHHGYPFALDVSLEDINKAICASRANIPANFTGMWRSLKEFNGKRKAVDWIDFLLFVVPMIVINHFVFDHTKAAVMNLVTAYRIAQQWRTTAANIQEAEEAIGHWHAFLCCEIEEKRLKPTVFVMNQHMLVHLGYMMWEIGSLWAYSCRPTKRTIGVYSMAIKLRKRTSNFEVASNNVAGPQLWSRPTQSSLAELVAAIGIECQNLVRSLVPFWAREGIVSFEENDEVVCANKMWKDLVIYRVRSSVDSRNGQANNLAVLDNAREYGFILKFFSQTVNRVTRLFVAIDCLSDVQRVNQDLFPVWDSLAPGVVKVVDVKSIKGIAGLIHDPNNKAIWRIIWLLPKYNQ
;
A
#
# COMPACT_ATOMS: atom_id res chain seq x y z
N MET A 1 14.80 13.23 15.78
CA MET A 1 14.72 13.26 17.25
C MET A 1 15.94 12.55 17.82
N ASN A 2 16.71 13.25 18.64
CA ASN A 2 17.87 12.69 19.34
C ASN A 2 17.40 11.90 20.56
N LEU A 3 16.57 10.87 20.35
CA LEU A 3 16.25 9.91 21.40
C LEU A 3 17.14 8.68 21.29
N ALA A 4 17.34 8.03 22.42
CA ALA A 4 18.02 6.76 22.52
C ALA A 4 17.28 5.70 21.70
N HIS A 5 18.03 4.68 21.31
CA HIS A 5 17.47 3.57 20.56
C HIS A 5 16.29 2.95 21.32
N HIS A 6 15.33 2.36 20.61
CA HIS A 6 14.16 1.72 21.23
C HIS A 6 14.52 0.54 22.17
N ASN A 7 15.77 0.08 22.14
CA ASN A 7 16.32 -0.93 23.05
C ASN A 7 17.11 -0.33 24.24
N ALA A 8 17.12 0.99 24.40
CA ALA A 8 17.72 1.64 25.55
C ALA A 8 16.79 1.55 26.78
N HIS A 9 17.38 1.71 27.97
CA HIS A 9 16.64 1.71 29.24
C HIS A 9 15.52 2.76 29.29
N HIS A 10 15.68 3.89 28.63
CA HIS A 10 14.62 4.89 28.43
C HIS A 10 14.35 5.09 26.93
N GLY A 11 14.02 3.99 26.24
CA GLY A 11 13.82 3.98 24.79
C GLY A 11 12.44 4.46 24.32
N CYS A 12 11.48 4.63 25.23
CA CYS A 12 10.14 5.09 24.87
C CYS A 12 10.13 6.59 24.54
N ARG A 13 9.45 6.93 23.44
CA ARG A 13 9.32 8.30 22.94
C ARG A 13 8.12 9.05 23.51
N ALA A 14 7.13 8.33 24.04
CA ALA A 14 5.90 8.90 24.57
C ALA A 14 5.95 9.08 26.10
N CYS A 15 6.64 8.21 26.84
CA CYS A 15 6.70 8.26 28.30
C CYS A 15 8.10 7.96 28.85
N ILE A 16 8.24 8.14 30.17
CA ILE A 16 9.50 7.98 30.91
C ILE A 16 9.66 6.53 31.44
N SER A 17 9.08 5.54 30.75
CA SER A 17 9.16 4.14 31.17
C SER A 17 10.60 3.61 31.18
N TYR A 18 10.91 2.75 32.16
CA TYR A 18 12.19 2.04 32.23
C TYR A 18 12.10 0.63 31.62
N GLY A 19 13.01 0.31 30.70
CA GLY A 19 13.19 -1.03 30.14
C GLY A 19 14.27 -1.82 30.88
N ALA A 20 13.95 -3.02 31.34
CA ALA A 20 14.93 -3.99 31.83
C ALA A 20 15.47 -4.84 30.67
N ARG A 21 16.73 -5.26 30.74
CA ARG A 21 17.30 -6.21 29.78
C ARG A 21 17.14 -7.63 30.31
N ASP A 22 16.47 -8.48 29.55
CA ASP A 22 16.51 -9.93 29.70
C ASP A 22 17.13 -10.53 28.43
N SER A 23 18.21 -11.29 28.59
CA SER A 23 18.81 -12.11 27.52
C SER A 23 18.94 -11.40 26.16
N SER A 24 19.51 -10.18 26.16
CA SER A 24 19.72 -9.27 25.01
C SER A 24 18.47 -8.56 24.44
N THR A 25 17.29 -8.83 24.98
CA THR A 25 16.04 -8.13 24.62
C THR A 25 15.64 -7.15 25.72
N THR A 26 15.36 -5.90 25.36
CA THR A 26 14.81 -4.93 26.30
C THR A 26 13.32 -5.16 26.46
N CYS A 27 12.91 -5.54 27.66
CA CYS A 27 11.51 -5.70 28.05
C CYS A 27 11.11 -4.53 28.95
N ILE A 28 9.95 -3.92 28.70
CA ILE A 28 9.47 -2.84 29.57
C ILE A 28 8.74 -3.48 30.73
N VAL A 29 9.37 -3.44 31.90
CA VAL A 29 8.80 -3.94 33.15
C VAL A 29 7.77 -2.92 33.59
N LYS A 30 6.51 -3.33 33.76
CA LYS A 30 5.54 -2.52 34.51
C LYS A 30 6.14 -2.28 35.89
N ARG A 31 6.54 -1.05 36.17
CA ARG A 31 6.61 -0.57 37.56
C ARG A 31 5.23 -0.04 37.93
N ASP A 32 4.95 -0.01 39.23
CA ASP A 32 3.64 0.39 39.77
C ASP A 32 3.21 1.76 39.21
N GLY A 33 2.10 1.77 38.48
CA GLY A 33 1.45 2.97 37.94
C GLY A 33 1.67 3.29 36.46
N PRO A 34 0.82 4.13 35.86
CA PRO A 34 0.98 4.60 34.49
C PRO A 34 2.28 5.41 34.36
N SER A 35 3.06 5.13 33.30
CA SER A 35 4.29 5.87 33.07
C SER A 35 3.99 7.33 32.67
N LEU A 36 4.65 8.28 33.33
CA LEU A 36 4.50 9.71 33.05
C LEU A 36 4.81 10.01 31.57
N LEU A 37 3.86 10.65 30.88
CA LEU A 37 4.05 11.12 29.51
C LEU A 37 5.16 12.17 29.48
N ARG A 38 5.91 12.19 28.38
CA ARG A 38 6.92 13.21 28.14
C ARG A 38 6.23 14.54 27.84
N THR A 39 6.78 15.62 28.38
CA THR A 39 6.35 16.98 28.04
C THR A 39 7.14 17.50 26.84
N GLU A 40 6.67 18.57 26.20
CA GLU A 40 7.41 19.27 25.14
C GLU A 40 8.77 19.74 25.65
N GLU A 41 8.85 20.31 26.86
CA GLU A 41 10.10 20.76 27.45
C GLU A 41 11.09 19.61 27.61
N SER A 42 10.60 18.42 27.98
CA SER A 42 11.44 17.21 28.11
C SER A 42 12.03 16.75 26.79
N LEU A 43 11.44 17.13 25.64
CA LEU A 43 11.99 16.87 24.31
C LEU A 43 12.97 17.95 23.86
N HIS A 44 12.87 19.16 24.42
CA HIS A 44 13.65 20.34 24.03
C HIS A 44 14.91 20.48 24.88
N GLN A 45 14.85 20.12 26.16
CA GLN A 45 15.95 20.26 27.10
C GLN A 45 16.79 18.97 27.15
N SER A 46 18.04 19.05 26.71
CA SER A 46 19.04 18.00 26.95
C SER A 46 19.61 18.14 28.35
N VAL A 47 18.83 17.86 29.40
CA VAL A 47 19.39 17.80 30.75
C VAL A 47 20.19 16.50 30.87
N GLY A 48 21.48 16.57 30.52
CA GLY A 48 22.50 15.56 30.86
C GLY A 48 22.29 14.13 30.34
N GLY A 49 21.54 13.92 29.25
CA GLY A 49 21.26 12.55 28.78
C GLY A 49 20.21 11.80 29.59
N MET A 50 19.54 12.48 30.53
CA MET A 50 18.48 11.87 31.34
C MET A 50 17.34 11.37 30.45
N TYR A 51 16.79 10.22 30.82
CA TYR A 51 15.66 9.59 30.14
C TYR A 51 15.87 9.38 28.64
N GLY A 52 17.10 9.14 28.20
CA GLY A 52 17.38 8.74 26.82
C GLY A 52 17.32 9.87 25.80
N VAL A 53 17.37 11.15 26.19
CA VAL A 53 17.51 12.28 25.24
C VAL A 53 19.00 12.53 24.97
N LYS A 54 19.48 12.20 23.77
CA LYS A 54 20.88 12.28 23.36
C LYS A 54 21.36 13.67 22.93
N GLY A 55 20.49 14.67 22.90
CA GLY A 55 20.83 16.03 22.52
C GLY A 55 19.62 16.84 22.03
N PRO A 56 19.82 18.12 21.68
CA PRO A 56 18.75 18.98 21.17
C PRO A 56 18.10 18.39 19.92
N ASN A 57 16.77 18.43 19.85
CA ASN A 57 16.01 17.88 18.74
C ASN A 57 16.03 18.86 17.55
N ILE A 58 16.41 18.39 16.34
CA ILE A 58 16.40 19.23 15.12
C ILE A 58 15.01 19.77 14.77
N PHE A 59 13.98 19.13 15.32
CA PHE A 59 12.61 19.50 15.09
C PHE A 59 12.04 20.42 16.19
N LYS A 60 12.82 20.76 17.24
CA LYS A 60 12.34 21.58 18.37
C LYS A 60 11.79 22.95 17.95
N ASP A 61 12.29 23.48 16.83
CA ASP A 61 11.93 24.80 16.32
C ASP A 61 10.77 24.74 15.32
N LEU A 62 10.20 23.56 15.04
CA LEU A 62 9.03 23.45 14.19
C LEU A 62 7.77 23.81 14.98
N PRO A 63 7.00 24.83 14.57
CA PRO A 63 5.77 25.24 15.26
C PRO A 63 4.67 24.17 15.22
N THR A 64 4.85 23.12 14.41
CA THR A 64 3.92 21.99 14.27
C THR A 64 4.16 20.87 15.29
N ILE A 65 5.23 20.93 16.09
CA ILE A 65 5.45 19.96 17.17
C ILE A 65 4.77 20.48 18.42
N THR A 66 3.55 19.99 18.62
CA THR A 66 2.72 20.35 19.78
C THR A 66 2.70 19.26 20.85
N SER A 67 3.09 18.03 20.50
CA SER A 67 3.11 16.92 21.45
C SER A 67 4.00 15.76 21.01
N THR A 68 4.28 14.83 21.93
CA THR A 68 5.08 13.63 21.64
C THR A 68 4.38 12.68 20.68
N ALA A 69 3.04 12.78 20.54
CA ALA A 69 2.25 12.04 19.56
C ALA A 69 2.66 12.34 18.10
N PHE A 70 3.27 13.51 17.85
CA PHE A 70 3.82 13.88 16.55
C PHE A 70 4.85 12.86 16.03
N PHE A 71 5.60 12.20 16.93
CA PHE A 71 6.63 11.23 16.59
C PHE A 71 6.09 9.79 16.55
N ARG A 72 4.89 9.66 15.99
CA ARG A 72 4.11 8.43 15.90
C ARG A 72 4.94 7.24 15.41
N LEU A 73 4.71 6.07 16.02
CA LEU A 73 5.00 4.83 15.30
C LEU A 73 3.88 4.64 14.27
N ASP A 74 4.25 4.58 13.00
CA ASP A 74 3.25 4.31 11.96
C ASP A 74 2.60 2.93 12.19
N GLU A 75 1.37 2.78 11.71
CA GLU A 75 0.60 1.55 11.84
C GLU A 75 1.34 0.32 11.29
N MET A 76 2.20 0.49 10.27
CA MET A 76 2.90 -0.63 9.67
C MET A 76 3.95 -1.19 10.63
N HIS A 77 4.61 -0.35 11.43
CA HIS A 77 5.58 -0.80 12.42
C HIS A 77 4.95 -1.19 13.75
N LEU A 78 3.94 -0.45 14.23
CA LEU A 78 3.27 -0.77 15.49
C LEU A 78 2.32 -1.96 15.33
N LEU A 79 1.39 -1.85 14.37
CA LEU A 79 0.33 -2.83 14.17
C LEU A 79 0.83 -4.04 13.36
N GLY A 80 1.43 -3.77 12.20
CA GLY A 80 1.89 -4.83 11.29
C GLY A 80 3.08 -5.63 11.83
N HIS A 81 4.28 -5.12 11.60
CA HIS A 81 5.53 -5.77 12.03
C HIS A 81 5.73 -5.84 13.54
N GLY A 82 4.96 -5.06 14.30
CA GLY A 82 4.95 -5.12 15.75
C GLY A 82 4.06 -6.26 16.23
N THR A 83 2.84 -5.95 16.64
CA THR A 83 2.04 -6.94 17.37
C THR A 83 1.40 -8.00 16.49
N GLY A 84 1.01 -7.68 15.24
CA GLY A 84 0.44 -8.66 14.32
C GLY A 84 1.43 -9.80 14.03
N GLN A 85 2.67 -9.45 13.68
CA GLN A 85 3.76 -10.42 13.52
C GLN A 85 4.07 -11.15 14.84
N GLN A 86 4.08 -10.44 15.95
CA GLN A 86 4.37 -11.04 17.26
C GLN A 86 3.33 -12.11 17.65
N LEU A 87 2.04 -11.88 17.40
CA LEU A 87 1.00 -12.86 17.66
C LEU A 87 1.23 -14.14 16.85
N TYR A 88 1.52 -14.03 15.55
CA TYR A 88 1.83 -15.20 14.72
C TYR A 88 3.04 -15.98 15.26
N VAL A 89 4.06 -15.26 15.72
CA VAL A 89 5.25 -15.84 16.36
C VAL A 89 4.92 -16.50 17.71
N ALA A 90 3.94 -15.98 18.45
CA ALA A 90 3.43 -16.59 19.67
C ALA A 90 2.68 -17.90 19.38
N LEU A 91 1.86 -17.95 18.32
CA LEU A 91 1.22 -19.20 17.86
C LEU A 91 2.25 -20.29 17.50
N GLY A 92 3.43 -19.88 17.00
CA GLY A 92 4.57 -20.77 16.75
C GLY A 92 5.35 -21.19 18.01
N GLY A 93 4.95 -20.74 19.20
CA GLY A 93 5.52 -21.14 20.48
C GLY A 93 6.80 -20.45 20.90
N LYS A 94 7.22 -19.36 20.24
CA LYS A 94 8.48 -18.67 20.60
C LYS A 94 8.54 -18.25 22.07
N PHE A 95 7.40 -17.84 22.61
CA PHE A 95 7.27 -17.37 23.99
C PHE A 95 6.89 -18.49 24.98
N CYS A 96 6.83 -19.75 24.52
CA CYS A 96 6.61 -20.90 25.39
C CYS A 96 7.85 -21.13 26.28
N PRO A 97 7.70 -21.18 27.62
CA PRO A 97 8.78 -21.52 28.56
C PRO A 97 9.45 -22.86 28.21
N ARG A 98 10.77 -22.99 28.45
CA ARG A 98 11.51 -24.23 28.13
C ARG A 98 10.99 -25.47 28.88
N SER A 99 10.36 -25.27 30.03
CA SER A 99 9.74 -26.31 30.85
C SER A 99 8.44 -26.85 30.28
N MET A 100 7.89 -26.22 29.23
CA MET A 100 6.56 -26.53 28.69
C MET A 100 6.69 -26.90 27.21
N THR A 101 5.94 -27.91 26.77
CA THR A 101 5.86 -28.25 25.34
C THR A 101 4.71 -27.48 24.69
N LEU A 102 4.83 -27.16 23.41
CA LEU A 102 3.76 -26.54 22.62
C LEU A 102 2.45 -27.36 22.60
N LYS A 103 2.55 -28.68 22.82
CA LYS A 103 1.41 -29.59 22.93
C LYS A 103 0.82 -29.67 24.33
N HIS A 104 1.50 -29.14 25.36
CA HIS A 104 0.89 -29.05 26.67
C HIS A 104 -0.22 -27.99 26.63
N HIS A 105 -1.41 -28.39 27.10
CA HIS A 105 -2.55 -27.50 27.38
C HIS A 105 -2.27 -26.54 28.55
N GLY A 106 -1.06 -26.01 28.65
CA GLY A 106 -0.68 -24.94 29.58
C GLY A 106 -0.15 -23.72 28.84
N TYR A 107 0.24 -23.81 27.56
CA TYR A 107 0.73 -22.65 26.83
C TYR A 107 -0.45 -21.81 26.33
N PRO A 108 -0.57 -20.51 26.65
CA PRO A 108 -1.83 -19.77 26.45
C PRO A 108 -2.23 -19.63 24.99
N PHE A 109 -1.24 -19.60 24.08
CA PHE A 109 -1.46 -19.51 22.64
C PHE A 109 -1.46 -20.88 21.94
N ALA A 110 -1.61 -21.98 22.69
CA ALA A 110 -1.77 -23.31 22.11
C ALA A 110 -3.03 -23.39 21.25
N LEU A 111 -2.88 -24.04 20.10
CA LEU A 111 -3.96 -24.32 19.17
C LEU A 111 -4.30 -25.82 19.20
N ASP A 112 -5.56 -26.17 19.00
CA ASP A 112 -6.02 -27.56 18.84
C ASP A 112 -5.61 -28.17 17.48
N VAL A 113 -5.20 -27.32 16.53
CA VAL A 113 -4.66 -27.68 15.21
C VAL A 113 -3.23 -27.17 15.04
N SER A 114 -2.50 -27.70 14.05
CA SER A 114 -1.16 -27.20 13.76
C SER A 114 -1.21 -25.83 13.06
N LEU A 115 -0.16 -25.01 13.23
CA LEU A 115 -0.02 -23.75 12.49
C LEU A 115 0.07 -23.98 10.97
N GLU A 116 0.49 -25.17 10.52
CA GLU A 116 0.46 -25.54 9.11
C GLU A 116 -0.98 -25.72 8.60
N ASP A 117 -1.88 -26.27 9.42
CA ASP A 117 -3.28 -26.46 9.05
C ASP A 117 -4.02 -25.12 9.01
N ILE A 118 -3.70 -24.18 9.92
CA ILE A 118 -4.14 -22.78 9.81
C ILE A 118 -3.69 -22.18 8.47
N ASN A 119 -2.43 -22.39 8.08
CA ASN A 119 -1.91 -21.88 6.80
C ASN A 119 -2.61 -22.50 5.58
N LYS A 120 -2.96 -23.79 5.64
CA LYS A 120 -3.78 -24.45 4.61
C LYS A 120 -5.18 -23.86 4.56
N ALA A 121 -5.82 -23.60 5.71
CA ALA A 121 -7.14 -22.98 5.79
C ALA A 121 -7.15 -21.56 5.21
N ILE A 122 -6.10 -20.76 5.43
CA ILE A 122 -5.91 -19.45 4.78
C ILE A 122 -5.86 -19.61 3.26
N CYS A 123 -5.09 -20.57 2.75
CA CYS A 123 -5.02 -20.82 1.31
C CYS A 123 -6.37 -21.28 0.73
N ALA A 124 -7.09 -22.17 1.42
CA ALA A 124 -8.37 -22.70 0.98
C ALA A 124 -9.47 -21.62 0.98
N SER A 125 -9.51 -20.76 2.01
CA SER A 125 -10.48 -19.66 2.12
C SER A 125 -10.33 -18.61 1.02
N ARG A 126 -9.21 -18.56 0.30
CA ARG A 126 -8.96 -17.60 -0.78
C ARG A 126 -10.06 -17.60 -1.84
N ALA A 127 -10.66 -18.74 -2.14
CA ALA A 127 -11.75 -18.85 -3.12
C ALA A 127 -13.00 -18.06 -2.71
N ASN A 128 -13.20 -17.82 -1.41
CA ASN A 128 -14.38 -17.17 -0.86
C ASN A 128 -14.17 -15.67 -0.58
N ILE A 129 -13.00 -15.14 -0.91
CA ILE A 129 -12.66 -13.75 -0.63
C ILE A 129 -13.15 -12.86 -1.76
N PRO A 130 -13.91 -11.79 -1.43
CA PRO A 130 -14.33 -10.82 -2.42
C PRO A 130 -13.17 -10.26 -3.24
N ALA A 131 -13.37 -10.10 -4.55
CA ALA A 131 -12.35 -9.60 -5.47
C ALA A 131 -11.87 -8.17 -5.14
N ASN A 132 -12.66 -7.40 -4.38
CA ASN A 132 -12.28 -6.06 -3.90
C ASN A 132 -11.28 -6.10 -2.73
N PHE A 133 -11.00 -7.27 -2.15
CA PHE A 133 -9.99 -7.41 -1.12
C PHE A 133 -8.59 -7.25 -1.72
N THR A 134 -7.94 -6.12 -1.40
CA THR A 134 -6.63 -5.76 -1.98
C THR A 134 -5.43 -6.38 -1.24
N GLY A 135 -5.67 -7.05 -0.12
CA GLY A 135 -4.65 -7.70 0.69
C GLY A 135 -4.11 -9.00 0.09
N MET A 136 -2.89 -9.37 0.43
CA MET A 136 -2.28 -10.61 -0.07
C MET A 136 -2.77 -11.81 0.75
N TRP A 137 -3.90 -12.41 0.35
CA TRP A 137 -4.43 -13.59 1.03
C TRP A 137 -3.74 -14.89 0.60
N ARG A 138 -2.66 -15.23 1.28
CA ARG A 138 -1.84 -16.45 1.05
C ARG A 138 -1.35 -16.97 2.39
N SER A 139 -0.95 -18.26 2.45
CA SER A 139 -0.23 -18.85 3.61
C SER A 139 0.78 -17.86 4.16
N LEU A 140 0.89 -17.73 5.48
CA LEU A 140 1.78 -16.78 6.16
C LEU A 140 3.19 -17.34 6.35
N LYS A 141 3.40 -18.62 6.03
CA LYS A 141 4.70 -19.26 6.04
C LYS A 141 5.67 -18.48 5.14
N GLU A 142 6.82 -18.12 5.70
CA GLU A 142 7.87 -17.40 4.98
C GLU A 142 8.57 -18.39 4.05
N PHE A 143 8.22 -18.37 2.75
CA PHE A 143 8.84 -19.31 1.80
C PHE A 143 10.06 -18.76 1.09
N ASN A 144 10.24 -17.43 0.94
CA ASN A 144 11.43 -16.83 0.27
C ASN A 144 11.57 -15.30 0.48
N GLY A 145 11.01 -14.73 1.56
CA GLY A 145 11.10 -13.30 1.84
C GLY A 145 10.29 -12.84 3.05
N LYS A 146 10.66 -11.69 3.63
CA LYS A 146 9.94 -11.05 4.74
C LYS A 146 8.54 -10.65 4.29
N ARG A 147 7.51 -11.01 5.07
CA ARG A 147 6.13 -10.50 4.89
C ARG A 147 6.09 -8.99 4.97
N LYS A 148 5.13 -8.35 4.31
CA LYS A 148 4.92 -6.92 4.45
C LYS A 148 4.11 -6.65 5.71
N ALA A 149 4.31 -5.48 6.32
CA ALA A 149 3.50 -5.03 7.45
C ALA A 149 1.98 -5.12 7.21
N VAL A 150 1.52 -4.79 5.99
CA VAL A 150 0.09 -4.86 5.64
C VAL A 150 -0.45 -6.29 5.72
N ASP A 151 0.37 -7.30 5.39
CA ASP A 151 -0.04 -8.70 5.48
C ASP A 151 -0.27 -9.10 6.95
N TRP A 152 0.49 -8.53 7.88
CA TRP A 152 0.32 -8.75 9.32
C TRP A 152 -0.90 -8.02 9.89
N ILE A 153 -1.23 -6.84 9.35
CA ILE A 153 -2.46 -6.14 9.71
C ILE A 153 -3.67 -6.94 9.24
N ASP A 154 -3.66 -7.41 7.99
CA ASP A 154 -4.74 -8.24 7.43
C ASP A 154 -4.86 -9.58 8.17
N PHE A 155 -3.74 -10.19 8.56
CA PHE A 155 -3.73 -11.37 9.42
C PHE A 155 -4.50 -11.12 10.73
N LEU A 156 -4.17 -10.04 11.44
CA LEU A 156 -4.81 -9.78 12.73
C LEU A 156 -6.29 -9.39 12.57
N LEU A 157 -6.64 -8.58 11.57
CA LEU A 157 -8.02 -8.09 11.41
C LEU A 157 -8.98 -9.13 10.84
N PHE A 158 -8.50 -10.03 9.98
CA PHE A 158 -9.38 -10.91 9.20
C PHE A 158 -9.08 -12.39 9.42
N VAL A 159 -7.81 -12.80 9.44
CA VAL A 159 -7.47 -14.22 9.60
C VAL A 159 -7.67 -14.68 11.04
N VAL A 160 -7.26 -13.86 12.02
CA VAL A 160 -7.37 -14.22 13.43
C VAL A 160 -8.83 -14.43 13.86
N PRO A 161 -9.77 -13.50 13.61
CA PRO A 161 -11.17 -13.68 14.02
C PRO A 161 -11.90 -14.78 13.25
N MET A 162 -11.54 -15.02 11.98
CA MET A 162 -12.28 -15.95 11.13
C MET A 162 -11.76 -17.39 11.20
N ILE A 163 -10.46 -17.56 11.43
CA ILE A 163 -9.79 -18.86 11.36
C ILE A 163 -9.18 -19.20 12.72
N VAL A 164 -8.26 -18.37 13.21
CA VAL A 164 -7.42 -18.74 14.38
C VAL A 164 -8.22 -18.81 15.67
N ILE A 165 -9.21 -17.93 15.86
CA ILE A 165 -9.86 -17.76 17.18
C ILE A 165 -10.54 -19.03 17.68
N ASN A 166 -11.13 -19.80 16.77
CA ASN A 166 -11.86 -21.03 17.11
C ASN A 166 -10.93 -22.18 17.50
N HIS A 167 -9.65 -22.06 17.16
CA HIS A 167 -8.64 -23.08 17.42
C HIS A 167 -7.87 -22.85 18.72
N PHE A 168 -8.03 -21.71 19.40
CA PHE A 168 -7.43 -21.54 20.73
C PHE A 168 -8.05 -22.51 21.73
N VAL A 169 -7.19 -23.19 22.48
CA VAL A 169 -7.59 -24.14 23.52
C VAL A 169 -8.32 -23.46 24.69
N PHE A 170 -8.00 -22.19 24.97
CA PHE A 170 -8.51 -21.47 26.13
C PHE A 170 -9.39 -20.28 25.77
N ASP A 171 -10.57 -20.20 26.41
CA ASP A 171 -11.52 -19.11 26.15
C ASP A 171 -11.01 -17.75 26.63
N HIS A 172 -10.26 -17.69 27.72
CA HIS A 172 -9.66 -16.44 28.19
C HIS A 172 -8.61 -15.91 27.19
N THR A 173 -7.86 -16.79 26.50
CA THR A 173 -6.99 -16.39 25.38
C THR A 173 -7.81 -15.85 24.21
N LYS A 174 -8.93 -16.50 23.85
CA LYS A 174 -9.82 -16.01 22.79
C LYS A 174 -10.28 -14.58 23.10
N ALA A 175 -10.78 -14.35 24.32
CA ALA A 175 -11.22 -13.04 24.76
C ALA A 175 -10.09 -12.00 24.68
N ALA A 176 -8.89 -12.33 25.17
CA ALA A 176 -7.74 -11.42 25.14
C ALA A 176 -7.30 -11.08 23.71
N VAL A 177 -7.22 -12.08 22.82
CA VAL A 177 -6.85 -11.88 21.41
C VAL A 177 -7.92 -11.05 20.68
N MET A 178 -9.21 -11.27 20.96
CA MET A 178 -10.27 -10.45 20.38
C MET A 178 -10.24 -9.00 20.88
N ASN A 179 -9.85 -8.74 22.13
CA ASN A 179 -9.60 -7.38 22.60
C ASN A 179 -8.49 -6.70 21.78
N LEU A 180 -7.40 -7.41 21.50
CA LEU A 180 -6.35 -6.90 20.62
C LEU A 180 -6.87 -6.59 19.20
N VAL A 181 -7.70 -7.48 18.62
CA VAL A 181 -8.35 -7.25 17.32
C VAL A 181 -9.25 -6.01 17.36
N THR A 182 -10.04 -5.82 18.42
CA THR A 182 -10.93 -4.66 18.60
C THR A 182 -10.15 -3.35 18.57
N ALA A 183 -9.08 -3.24 19.36
CA ALA A 183 -8.23 -2.05 19.38
C ALA A 183 -7.66 -1.72 17.98
N TYR A 184 -7.26 -2.75 17.23
CA TYR A 184 -6.71 -2.58 15.89
C TYR A 184 -7.77 -2.19 14.87
N ARG A 185 -8.97 -2.80 14.95
CA ARG A 185 -10.10 -2.46 14.10
C ARG A 185 -10.41 -0.98 14.24
N ILE A 186 -10.47 -0.48 15.46
CA ILE A 186 -10.73 0.94 15.76
C ILE A 186 -9.61 1.83 15.22
N ALA A 187 -8.35 1.47 15.49
CA ALA A 187 -7.18 2.21 15.00
C ALA A 187 -7.09 2.28 13.47
N GLN A 188 -7.72 1.35 12.75
CA GLN A 188 -7.72 1.31 11.27
C GLN A 188 -8.98 1.95 10.64
N GLN A 189 -9.90 2.54 11.42
CA GLN A 189 -11.06 3.26 10.88
C GLN A 189 -10.65 4.62 10.30
N TRP A 190 -11.36 5.12 9.27
CA TRP A 190 -11.08 6.46 8.73
C TRP A 190 -11.44 7.59 9.72
N ARG A 191 -12.47 7.37 10.54
CA ARG A 191 -12.94 8.30 11.57
C ARG A 191 -13.10 7.55 12.87
N THR A 192 -12.68 8.17 13.96
CA THR A 192 -12.76 7.62 15.32
C THR A 192 -13.47 8.62 16.21
N THR A 193 -14.36 8.14 17.08
CA THR A 193 -15.02 8.95 18.10
C THR A 193 -14.29 8.80 19.45
N ALA A 194 -14.59 9.68 20.40
CA ALA A 194 -14.14 9.54 21.78
C ALA A 194 -14.44 8.14 22.37
N ALA A 195 -15.66 7.65 22.16
CA ALA A 195 -16.08 6.33 22.61
C ALA A 195 -15.26 5.20 21.97
N ASN A 196 -14.95 5.30 20.66
CA ASN A 196 -14.08 4.31 20.01
C ASN A 196 -12.68 4.34 20.62
N ILE A 197 -12.11 5.51 20.89
CA ILE A 197 -10.75 5.61 21.45
C ILE A 197 -10.73 4.98 22.85
N GLN A 198 -11.73 5.27 23.68
CA GLN A 198 -11.87 4.65 25.00
C GLN A 198 -12.02 3.12 24.90
N GLU A 199 -12.86 2.61 23.99
CA GLU A 199 -13.00 1.16 23.74
C GLU A 199 -11.66 0.53 23.35
N ALA A 200 -10.85 1.21 22.54
CA ALA A 200 -9.52 0.73 22.16
C ALA A 200 -8.54 0.71 23.35
N GLU A 201 -8.57 1.73 24.22
CA GLU A 201 -7.75 1.79 25.44
C GLU A 201 -8.11 0.67 26.42
N GLU A 202 -9.41 0.46 26.65
CA GLU A 202 -9.92 -0.62 27.50
C GLU A 202 -9.52 -2.00 26.95
N ALA A 203 -9.68 -2.21 25.65
CA ALA A 203 -9.30 -3.46 25.00
C ALA A 203 -7.78 -3.74 25.08
N ILE A 204 -6.94 -2.71 24.91
CA ILE A 204 -5.49 -2.84 25.13
C ILE A 204 -5.18 -3.17 26.59
N GLY A 205 -5.90 -2.55 27.53
CA GLY A 205 -5.81 -2.84 28.96
C GLY A 205 -6.08 -4.32 29.27
N HIS A 206 -7.18 -4.87 28.75
CA HIS A 206 -7.50 -6.29 28.91
C HIS A 206 -6.46 -7.22 28.28
N TRP A 207 -5.97 -6.90 27.08
CA TRP A 207 -4.91 -7.66 26.42
C TRP A 207 -3.62 -7.69 27.27
N HIS A 208 -3.19 -6.54 27.79
CA HIS A 208 -1.98 -6.46 28.62
C HIS A 208 -2.17 -7.10 30.00
N ALA A 209 -3.35 -7.01 30.59
CA ALA A 209 -3.67 -7.70 31.84
C ALA A 209 -3.51 -9.22 31.66
N PHE A 210 -4.09 -9.79 30.60
CA PHE A 210 -3.90 -11.19 30.23
C PHE A 210 -2.42 -11.56 30.12
N LEU A 211 -1.64 -10.81 29.33
CA LEU A 211 -0.21 -11.12 29.19
C LEU A 211 0.54 -11.08 30.52
N CYS A 212 0.24 -10.13 31.41
CA CYS A 212 0.83 -10.04 32.73
C CYS A 212 0.50 -11.28 33.58
N CYS A 213 -0.78 -11.66 33.67
CA CYS A 213 -1.21 -12.85 34.41
C CYS A 213 -0.51 -14.12 33.89
N GLU A 214 -0.43 -14.30 32.57
CA GLU A 214 0.22 -15.49 31.99
C GLU A 214 1.74 -15.55 32.25
N ILE A 215 2.38 -14.39 32.45
CA ILE A 215 3.79 -14.30 32.84
C ILE A 215 3.97 -14.62 34.33
N GLU A 216 3.13 -14.08 35.20
CA GLU A 216 3.14 -14.34 36.65
C GLU A 216 2.94 -15.83 36.93
N GLU A 217 2.03 -16.45 36.18
CA GLU A 217 1.74 -17.88 36.20
C GLU A 217 2.81 -18.75 35.52
N LYS A 218 3.89 -18.14 35.01
CA LYS A 218 5.02 -18.80 34.34
C LYS A 218 4.60 -19.63 33.11
N ARG A 219 3.47 -19.32 32.49
CA ARG A 219 2.98 -19.95 31.25
C ARG A 219 3.47 -19.21 30.00
N LEU A 220 3.97 -17.98 30.16
CA LEU A 220 4.48 -17.12 29.09
C LEU A 220 5.81 -16.46 29.47
N LYS A 221 6.75 -16.36 28.52
CA LYS A 221 8.02 -15.65 28.75
C LYS A 221 7.81 -14.13 28.81
N PRO A 222 8.48 -13.41 29.74
CA PRO A 222 8.46 -11.94 29.79
C PRO A 222 8.90 -11.24 28.49
N THR A 223 9.69 -11.93 27.65
CA THR A 223 10.16 -11.43 26.35
C THR A 223 9.05 -11.19 25.32
N VAL A 224 7.79 -11.51 25.63
CA VAL A 224 6.64 -11.03 24.87
C VAL A 224 6.42 -9.52 25.05
N PHE A 225 6.78 -8.91 26.18
CA PHE A 225 6.63 -7.48 26.45
C PHE A 225 7.79 -6.65 25.87
N VAL A 226 7.93 -6.69 24.55
CA VAL A 226 8.86 -5.84 23.80
C VAL A 226 8.34 -4.41 23.67
N MET A 227 9.18 -3.49 23.18
CA MET A 227 8.82 -2.08 22.97
C MET A 227 7.49 -1.90 22.22
N ASN A 228 7.20 -2.71 21.19
CA ASN A 228 5.95 -2.59 20.45
C ASN A 228 4.71 -2.86 21.33
N GLN A 229 4.78 -3.79 22.29
CA GLN A 229 3.71 -4.00 23.26
C GLN A 229 3.54 -2.78 24.16
N HIS A 230 4.63 -2.21 24.66
CA HIS A 230 4.56 -0.98 25.45
C HIS A 230 3.97 0.19 24.65
N MET A 231 4.33 0.32 23.38
CA MET A 231 3.81 1.38 22.52
C MET A 231 2.32 1.26 22.22
N LEU A 232 1.71 0.09 22.41
CA LEU A 232 0.25 -0.05 22.36
C LEU A 232 -0.45 0.71 23.50
N VAL A 233 0.18 0.85 24.68
CA VAL A 233 -0.40 1.65 25.78
C VAL A 233 -0.60 3.10 25.35
N HIS A 234 0.26 3.60 24.46
CA HIS A 234 0.19 4.97 23.94
C HIS A 234 -0.73 5.11 22.74
N LEU A 235 -1.41 4.04 22.30
CA LEU A 235 -2.27 4.07 21.12
C LEU A 235 -3.42 5.06 21.28
N GLY A 236 -4.11 5.00 22.42
CA GLY A 236 -5.22 5.90 22.73
C GLY A 236 -4.79 7.36 22.81
N TYR A 237 -3.71 7.65 23.55
CA TYR A 237 -3.07 8.98 23.55
C TYR A 237 -2.77 9.49 22.14
N MET A 238 -2.15 8.67 21.28
CA MET A 238 -1.90 9.06 19.89
C MET A 238 -3.20 9.32 19.13
N MET A 239 -4.24 8.53 19.36
CA MET A 239 -5.53 8.70 18.68
C MET A 239 -6.30 9.94 19.16
N TRP A 240 -6.18 10.33 20.42
CA TRP A 240 -6.74 11.56 20.95
C TRP A 240 -6.09 12.80 20.33
N GLU A 241 -4.76 12.80 20.22
CA GLU A 241 -3.99 13.95 19.75
C GLU A 241 -4.07 14.16 18.24
N ILE A 242 -3.94 13.08 17.46
CA ILE A 242 -3.81 13.16 16.00
C ILE A 242 -4.88 12.35 15.26
N GLY A 243 -5.84 11.75 15.96
CA GLY A 243 -6.86 10.92 15.33
C GLY A 243 -6.35 9.55 14.86
N SER A 244 -7.13 8.90 14.00
CA SER A 244 -6.89 7.53 13.55
C SER A 244 -5.49 7.29 12.97
N LEU A 245 -4.98 6.06 13.16
CA LEU A 245 -3.72 5.61 12.57
C LEU A 245 -3.81 5.57 11.04
N TRP A 246 -4.97 5.18 10.53
CA TRP A 246 -5.21 5.08 9.10
C TRP A 246 -5.14 6.43 8.38
N ALA A 247 -5.68 7.49 9.00
CA ALA A 247 -5.69 8.82 8.40
C ALA A 247 -4.28 9.39 8.17
N TYR A 248 -3.30 8.97 8.98
CA TYR A 248 -1.89 9.37 8.87
C TYR A 248 -1.00 8.19 8.48
N SER A 249 -1.56 7.27 7.71
CA SER A 249 -0.86 6.08 7.26
C SER A 249 0.38 6.43 6.43
N CYS A 250 1.51 5.82 6.76
CA CYS A 250 2.73 5.90 5.94
C CYS A 250 2.69 4.99 4.71
N ARG A 251 1.56 4.31 4.41
CA ARG A 251 1.42 3.45 3.22
C ARG A 251 1.77 4.17 1.91
N PRO A 252 1.30 5.40 1.62
CA PRO A 252 1.68 6.11 0.39
C PRO A 252 3.20 6.33 0.31
N THR A 253 3.80 6.86 1.37
CA THR A 253 5.25 7.12 1.44
C THR A 253 6.06 5.84 1.27
N LYS A 254 5.68 4.74 1.93
CA LYS A 254 6.36 3.43 1.79
C LYS A 254 6.24 2.87 0.38
N ARG A 255 5.08 3.03 -0.29
CA ARG A 255 4.93 2.65 -1.71
C ARG A 255 5.85 3.48 -2.58
N THR A 256 5.87 4.80 -2.38
CA THR A 256 6.74 5.73 -3.10
C THR A 256 8.23 5.41 -2.91
N ILE A 257 8.67 5.12 -1.67
CA ILE A 257 10.04 4.66 -1.39
C ILE A 257 10.34 3.34 -2.12
N GLY A 258 9.39 2.40 -2.15
CA GLY A 258 9.52 1.16 -2.89
C GLY A 258 9.73 1.39 -4.39
N VAL A 259 8.95 2.32 -4.97
CA VAL A 259 9.12 2.77 -6.37
C VAL A 259 10.52 3.33 -6.57
N TYR A 260 10.96 4.31 -5.77
CA TYR A 260 12.30 4.91 -5.87
C TYR A 260 13.44 3.93 -5.60
N SER A 261 13.25 2.93 -4.74
CA SER A 261 14.28 1.92 -4.46
C SER A 261 14.47 0.96 -5.63
N MET A 262 13.37 0.53 -6.27
CA MET A 262 13.44 -0.30 -7.48
C MET A 262 14.10 0.47 -8.63
N ALA A 263 13.68 1.71 -8.78
CA ALA A 263 14.24 2.72 -9.65
C ALA A 263 15.77 2.90 -9.54
N ILE A 264 16.29 3.14 -8.34
CA ILE A 264 17.73 3.27 -8.10
C ILE A 264 18.47 1.98 -8.50
N LYS A 265 17.86 0.81 -8.26
CA LYS A 265 18.43 -0.48 -8.67
C LYS A 265 18.38 -0.71 -10.18
N LEU A 266 17.37 -0.20 -10.87
CA LEU A 266 17.18 -0.32 -12.32
C LEU A 266 18.12 0.61 -13.10
N ARG A 267 18.51 1.77 -12.55
CA ARG A 267 19.50 2.70 -13.16
C ARG A 267 20.87 2.08 -13.49
N LYS A 268 21.17 0.87 -13.02
CA LYS A 268 22.37 0.11 -13.41
C LYS A 268 22.25 -0.62 -14.77
N ARG A 269 21.08 -0.61 -15.43
CA ARG A 269 20.86 -1.25 -16.75
C ARG A 269 19.96 -0.38 -17.65
N THR A 270 20.52 0.16 -18.75
CA THR A 270 19.87 0.69 -19.99
C THR A 270 19.00 1.96 -19.90
N SER A 271 18.73 2.76 -20.95
CA SER A 271 19.40 3.39 -22.12
C SER A 271 18.31 4.30 -22.76
N ASN A 272 18.65 5.45 -23.36
CA ASN A 272 17.90 6.46 -24.17
C ASN A 272 16.35 6.69 -24.05
N PHE A 273 15.51 5.68 -23.77
CA PHE A 273 14.06 5.80 -23.49
C PHE A 273 13.74 6.77 -22.33
N GLU A 274 14.58 6.78 -21.29
CA GLU A 274 14.39 7.63 -20.12
C GLU A 274 14.50 9.14 -20.46
N VAL A 275 15.34 9.52 -21.42
CA VAL A 275 15.60 10.94 -21.75
C VAL A 275 14.38 11.61 -22.36
N ALA A 276 13.67 10.94 -23.27
CA ALA A 276 12.40 11.44 -23.81
C ALA A 276 11.27 11.41 -22.79
N SER A 277 11.28 10.42 -21.88
CA SER A 277 10.27 10.31 -20.83
C SER A 277 10.33 11.45 -19.81
N ASN A 278 11.51 11.97 -19.48
CA ASN A 278 11.68 13.06 -18.51
C ASN A 278 10.84 14.32 -18.85
N ASN A 279 10.50 14.54 -20.13
CA ASN A 279 9.71 15.68 -20.59
C ASN A 279 8.18 15.46 -20.57
N VAL A 280 7.70 14.23 -20.29
CA VAL A 280 6.28 13.85 -20.42
C VAL A 280 5.78 13.07 -19.20
N ALA A 281 6.59 12.16 -18.70
CA ALA A 281 6.33 11.32 -17.53
C ALA A 281 7.68 10.84 -17.01
N GLY A 282 8.09 11.32 -15.82
CA GLY A 282 9.42 11.08 -15.25
C GLY A 282 9.89 9.61 -15.31
N PRO A 283 11.20 9.37 -15.16
CA PRO A 283 11.92 8.24 -15.76
C PRO A 283 11.50 6.84 -15.28
N GLN A 284 10.63 6.71 -14.28
CA GLN A 284 10.28 5.44 -13.62
C GLN A 284 8.78 5.17 -13.52
N LEU A 285 8.01 5.81 -14.38
CA LEU A 285 6.55 5.78 -14.35
C LEU A 285 5.93 4.80 -15.36
N TRP A 286 6.73 3.92 -15.96
CA TRP A 286 6.30 2.98 -16.99
C TRP A 286 6.38 1.52 -16.49
N SER A 287 5.53 0.64 -17.02
CA SER A 287 5.78 -0.81 -16.89
C SER A 287 7.09 -1.20 -17.58
N ARG A 288 7.69 -2.35 -17.24
CA ARG A 288 8.92 -2.86 -17.86
C ARG A 288 8.88 -2.70 -19.40
N PRO A 289 9.74 -1.85 -19.97
CA PRO A 289 9.78 -1.68 -21.41
C PRO A 289 10.30 -2.96 -22.06
N THR A 290 9.76 -3.28 -23.22
CA THR A 290 10.21 -4.39 -24.07
C THR A 290 10.64 -3.84 -25.41
N GLN A 291 11.80 -4.24 -25.88
CA GLN A 291 12.24 -4.00 -27.25
C GLN A 291 11.38 -4.86 -28.18
N SER A 292 10.89 -4.27 -29.26
CA SER A 292 10.03 -4.91 -30.25
C SER A 292 10.29 -4.32 -31.63
N SER A 293 9.89 -5.02 -32.70
CA SER A 293 9.86 -4.45 -34.05
C SER A 293 8.56 -3.69 -34.32
N LEU A 294 8.53 -2.84 -35.36
CA LEU A 294 7.29 -2.24 -35.85
C LEU A 294 6.27 -3.32 -36.23
N ALA A 295 6.68 -4.42 -36.88
CA ALA A 295 5.79 -5.52 -37.22
C ALA A 295 5.12 -6.16 -35.99
N GLU A 296 5.87 -6.39 -34.91
CA GLU A 296 5.35 -6.92 -33.65
C GLU A 296 4.36 -5.95 -32.98
N LEU A 297 4.67 -4.64 -33.03
CA LEU A 297 3.77 -3.60 -32.52
C LEU A 297 2.45 -3.57 -33.29
N VAL A 298 2.51 -3.63 -34.63
CA VAL A 298 1.37 -3.64 -35.55
C VAL A 298 0.46 -4.83 -35.27
N ALA A 299 1.04 -6.03 -35.12
CA ALA A 299 0.30 -7.23 -34.74
C ALA A 299 -0.37 -7.09 -33.37
N ALA A 300 0.30 -6.45 -32.40
CA ALA A 300 -0.23 -6.25 -31.04
C ALA A 300 -1.38 -5.24 -30.97
N ILE A 301 -1.41 -4.23 -31.84
CA ILE A 301 -2.46 -3.21 -31.88
C ILE A 301 -3.55 -3.48 -32.92
N GLY A 302 -3.36 -4.47 -33.80
CA GLY A 302 -4.37 -4.93 -34.75
C GLY A 302 -4.60 -3.98 -35.92
N ILE A 303 -3.56 -3.32 -36.42
CA ILE A 303 -3.64 -2.49 -37.64
C ILE A 303 -2.71 -3.03 -38.72
N GLU A 304 -2.74 -2.47 -39.93
CA GLU A 304 -1.74 -2.76 -40.97
C GLU A 304 -0.50 -1.87 -40.80
N CYS A 305 0.68 -2.39 -41.13
CA CYS A 305 1.94 -1.66 -40.97
C CYS A 305 1.94 -0.35 -41.75
N GLN A 306 1.40 -0.34 -42.97
CA GLN A 306 1.27 0.87 -43.79
C GLN A 306 0.48 1.99 -43.09
N ASN A 307 -0.56 1.63 -42.32
CA ASN A 307 -1.38 2.61 -41.59
C ASN A 307 -0.62 3.16 -40.37
N LEU A 308 0.20 2.33 -39.71
CA LEU A 308 1.10 2.79 -38.66
C LEU A 308 2.15 3.76 -39.19
N VAL A 309 2.82 3.40 -40.30
CA VAL A 309 3.84 4.23 -40.96
C VAL A 309 3.25 5.57 -41.37
N ARG A 310 2.09 5.57 -42.05
CA ARG A 310 1.37 6.81 -42.41
C ARG A 310 1.05 7.68 -41.21
N SER A 311 0.75 7.07 -40.05
CA SER A 311 0.46 7.82 -38.82
C SER A 311 1.72 8.40 -38.17
N LEU A 312 2.88 7.75 -38.32
CA LEU A 312 4.15 8.20 -37.73
C LEU A 312 4.87 9.26 -38.57
N VAL A 313 4.80 9.17 -39.90
CA VAL A 313 5.50 10.09 -40.84
C VAL A 313 5.27 11.58 -40.51
N PRO A 314 4.04 12.06 -40.24
CA PRO A 314 3.81 13.47 -39.88
C PRO A 314 4.58 13.94 -38.64
N PHE A 315 4.80 13.06 -37.67
CA PHE A 315 5.57 13.41 -36.47
C PHE A 315 7.05 13.58 -36.79
N TRP A 316 7.58 12.83 -37.75
CA TRP A 316 8.99 12.83 -38.13
C TRP A 316 9.31 13.65 -39.38
N ALA A 317 8.32 14.31 -39.99
CA ALA A 317 8.50 15.14 -41.18
C ALA A 317 9.59 16.22 -41.01
N ARG A 318 9.73 16.78 -39.79
CA ARG A 318 10.79 17.77 -39.48
C ARG A 318 12.20 17.18 -39.42
N GLU A 319 12.31 15.87 -39.25
CA GLU A 319 13.59 15.14 -39.23
C GLU A 319 13.92 14.51 -40.60
N GLY A 320 13.17 14.86 -41.66
CA GLY A 320 13.41 14.41 -43.03
C GLY A 320 13.00 12.97 -43.34
N ILE A 321 12.25 12.32 -42.44
CA ILE A 321 11.85 10.93 -42.60
C ILE A 321 10.53 10.82 -43.37
N VAL A 322 10.55 10.00 -44.43
CA VAL A 322 9.40 9.78 -45.32
C VAL A 322 8.84 8.36 -45.26
N SER A 323 9.56 7.41 -44.64
CA SER A 323 9.15 6.02 -44.50
C SER A 323 9.85 5.33 -43.32
N PHE A 324 9.28 4.22 -42.87
CA PHE A 324 9.84 3.31 -41.84
C PHE A 324 9.82 1.88 -42.38
N GLU A 325 10.76 1.05 -41.94
CA GLU A 325 10.83 -0.37 -42.28
C GLU A 325 10.17 -1.24 -41.20
N GLU A 326 9.61 -2.40 -41.56
CA GLU A 326 8.91 -3.28 -40.62
C GLU A 326 9.78 -3.77 -39.45
N ASN A 327 11.10 -3.83 -39.67
CA ASN A 327 12.09 -4.25 -38.69
C ASN A 327 12.63 -3.11 -37.83
N ASP A 328 12.18 -1.86 -38.05
CA ASP A 328 12.63 -0.74 -37.22
C ASP A 328 12.26 -0.99 -35.76
N GLU A 329 13.24 -0.72 -34.90
CA GLU A 329 13.14 -0.97 -33.48
C GLU A 329 12.24 0.07 -32.79
N VAL A 330 11.32 -0.44 -31.98
CA VAL A 330 10.50 0.34 -31.07
C VAL A 330 10.61 -0.22 -29.66
N VAL A 331 10.43 0.65 -28.66
CA VAL A 331 10.39 0.22 -27.26
C VAL A 331 8.98 0.37 -26.74
N CYS A 332 8.37 -0.73 -26.34
CA CYS A 332 6.96 -0.82 -25.97
C CYS A 332 6.75 -0.88 -24.45
N ALA A 333 5.62 -0.35 -23.97
CA ALA A 333 5.18 -0.47 -22.58
C ALA A 333 3.66 -0.70 -22.48
N ASN A 334 3.22 -1.33 -21.40
CA ASN A 334 1.82 -1.66 -21.12
C ASN A 334 1.15 -0.71 -20.10
N LYS A 335 1.94 0.07 -19.36
CA LYS A 335 1.45 1.04 -18.37
C LYS A 335 2.31 2.29 -18.39
N MET A 336 1.66 3.43 -18.14
CA MET A 336 2.28 4.75 -18.04
C MET A 336 1.66 5.50 -16.86
N TRP A 337 2.45 6.29 -16.15
CA TRP A 337 1.97 7.26 -15.19
C TRP A 337 2.14 8.66 -15.74
N LYS A 338 1.08 9.47 -15.69
CA LYS A 338 1.13 10.89 -16.06
C LYS A 338 0.20 11.65 -15.13
N ASP A 339 0.64 12.80 -14.62
CA ASP A 339 -0.15 13.68 -13.73
C ASP A 339 -0.77 12.97 -12.52
N LEU A 340 0.01 12.08 -11.87
CA LEU A 340 -0.41 11.20 -10.76
C LEU A 340 -1.43 10.11 -11.12
N VAL A 341 -1.80 9.98 -12.39
CA VAL A 341 -2.77 9.02 -12.90
C VAL A 341 -2.08 7.85 -13.63
N ILE A 342 -2.59 6.62 -13.42
CA ILE A 342 -2.12 5.41 -14.12
C ILE A 342 -2.95 5.16 -15.38
N TYR A 343 -2.28 5.24 -16.52
CA TYR A 343 -2.80 4.79 -17.80
C TYR A 343 -2.37 3.35 -18.06
N ARG A 344 -3.30 2.53 -18.54
CA ARG A 344 -3.08 1.10 -18.77
C ARG A 344 -3.54 0.72 -20.16
N VAL A 345 -2.78 -0.16 -20.79
CA VAL A 345 -3.20 -0.83 -22.01
C VAL A 345 -4.42 -1.71 -21.73
N ARG A 346 -5.41 -1.68 -22.62
CA ARG A 346 -6.68 -2.42 -22.54
C ARG A 346 -6.48 -3.91 -22.24
N SER A 347 -5.57 -4.59 -22.94
CA SER A 347 -5.27 -6.01 -22.73
C SER A 347 -4.62 -6.34 -21.39
N SER A 348 -4.12 -5.33 -20.65
CA SER A 348 -3.50 -5.50 -19.34
C SER A 348 -4.49 -5.38 -18.17
N VAL A 349 -5.77 -5.13 -18.46
CA VAL A 349 -6.86 -5.04 -17.47
C VAL A 349 -7.45 -6.44 -17.29
N ASP A 350 -7.28 -7.01 -16.09
CA ASP A 350 -7.89 -8.30 -15.73
C ASP A 350 -9.42 -8.13 -15.67
N SER A 351 -10.15 -8.85 -16.53
CA SER A 351 -11.61 -8.77 -16.67
C SER A 351 -12.38 -9.10 -15.39
N ARG A 352 -11.69 -9.64 -14.37
CA ARG A 352 -12.25 -10.03 -13.07
C ARG A 352 -12.53 -8.87 -12.10
N ASN A 353 -12.01 -7.66 -12.37
CA ASN A 353 -12.10 -6.54 -11.42
C ASN A 353 -13.17 -5.48 -11.72
N GLY A 354 -14.08 -5.70 -12.67
CA GLY A 354 -15.39 -5.03 -12.75
C GLY A 354 -15.46 -3.49 -12.71
N GLN A 355 -14.36 -2.75 -12.74
CA GLN A 355 -14.37 -1.29 -12.72
C GLN A 355 -13.30 -0.67 -13.63
N ALA A 356 -13.85 0.14 -14.53
CA ALA A 356 -13.29 1.11 -15.48
C ALA A 356 -12.10 0.66 -16.33
N ASN A 357 -12.42 0.32 -17.58
CA ASN A 357 -11.55 0.66 -18.70
C ASN A 357 -11.28 2.17 -18.62
N ASN A 358 -10.06 2.54 -18.22
CA ASN A 358 -9.63 3.94 -18.18
C ASN A 358 -9.55 4.45 -19.62
N LEU A 359 -10.57 5.22 -20.02
CA LEU A 359 -10.65 5.84 -21.32
C LEU A 359 -9.73 7.05 -21.35
N ALA A 360 -8.74 7.07 -22.22
CA ALA A 360 -7.86 8.23 -22.36
C ALA A 360 -8.64 9.37 -23.03
N VAL A 361 -8.52 10.57 -22.48
CA VAL A 361 -9.06 11.79 -23.08
C VAL A 361 -7.93 12.53 -23.78
N LEU A 362 -8.15 12.92 -25.03
CA LEU A 362 -7.15 13.61 -25.83
C LEU A 362 -7.31 15.15 -25.81
N ASP A 363 -6.27 15.88 -26.21
CA ASP A 363 -6.17 17.36 -26.21
C ASP A 363 -7.36 18.04 -26.89
N ASN A 364 -7.87 17.45 -27.97
CA ASN A 364 -9.20 17.76 -28.46
C ASN A 364 -10.18 17.07 -27.51
N ALA A 365 -10.72 17.78 -26.52
CA ALA A 365 -11.61 17.28 -25.44
C ALA A 365 -12.94 16.62 -25.90
N ARG A 366 -12.99 16.17 -27.16
CA ARG A 366 -14.04 15.44 -27.86
C ARG A 366 -13.57 14.07 -28.34
N GLU A 367 -12.28 13.74 -28.23
CA GLU A 367 -11.74 12.45 -28.63
C GLU A 367 -11.40 11.60 -27.40
N TYR A 368 -11.97 10.40 -27.40
CA TYR A 368 -11.82 9.41 -26.35
C TYR A 368 -11.32 8.11 -26.96
N GLY A 369 -10.54 7.34 -26.21
CA GLY A 369 -10.20 6.01 -26.70
C GLY A 369 -9.48 5.11 -25.70
N PHE A 370 -9.50 3.82 -26.02
CA PHE A 370 -8.80 2.83 -25.24
C PHE A 370 -7.34 2.75 -25.65
N ILE A 371 -6.45 2.77 -24.67
CA ILE A 371 -5.03 2.64 -24.96
C ILE A 371 -4.72 1.19 -25.36
N LEU A 372 -4.20 0.99 -26.57
CA LEU A 372 -3.77 -0.30 -27.09
C LEU A 372 -2.30 -0.58 -26.80
N LYS A 373 -1.45 0.43 -26.92
CA LYS A 373 -0.01 0.30 -26.59
C LYS A 373 0.64 1.66 -26.37
N PHE A 374 1.62 1.70 -25.48
CA PHE A 374 2.59 2.80 -25.43
C PHE A 374 3.88 2.36 -26.12
N PHE A 375 4.50 3.24 -26.88
CA PHE A 375 5.80 2.95 -27.47
C PHE A 375 6.64 4.21 -27.66
N SER A 376 7.96 4.04 -27.70
CA SER A 376 8.86 5.08 -28.17
C SER A 376 9.52 4.64 -29.46
N GLN A 377 9.84 5.62 -30.29
CA GLN A 377 10.69 5.44 -31.46
C GLN A 377 11.83 6.45 -31.39
N THR A 378 13.02 6.01 -31.76
CA THR A 378 14.21 6.86 -31.83
C THR A 378 14.67 6.97 -33.28
N VAL A 379 14.69 8.18 -33.82
CA VAL A 379 15.14 8.46 -35.18
C VAL A 379 16.12 9.62 -35.12
N ASN A 380 17.27 9.49 -35.79
CA ASN A 380 18.32 10.53 -35.79
C ASN A 380 18.70 11.05 -34.39
N ARG A 381 18.77 10.14 -33.40
CA ARG A 381 19.05 10.43 -31.98
C ARG A 381 17.97 11.25 -31.26
N VAL A 382 16.84 11.53 -31.92
CA VAL A 382 15.66 12.12 -31.30
C VAL A 382 14.72 10.98 -30.93
N THR A 383 14.30 10.93 -29.67
CA THR A 383 13.33 9.93 -29.20
C THR A 383 11.98 10.60 -28.94
N ARG A 384 10.91 10.03 -29.49
CA ARG A 384 9.52 10.47 -29.26
C ARG A 384 8.69 9.37 -28.64
N LEU A 385 7.66 9.79 -27.90
CA LEU A 385 6.76 8.91 -27.17
C LEU A 385 5.37 8.97 -27.79
N PHE A 386 4.87 7.80 -28.13
CA PHE A 386 3.60 7.61 -28.80
C PHE A 386 2.68 6.68 -28.01
N VAL A 387 1.41 6.82 -28.30
CA VAL A 387 0.36 5.94 -27.80
C VAL A 387 -0.54 5.55 -28.97
N ALA A 388 -0.75 4.26 -29.15
CA ALA A 388 -1.77 3.71 -30.03
C ALA A 388 -3.08 3.64 -29.24
N ILE A 389 -4.12 4.29 -29.75
CA ILE A 389 -5.41 4.44 -29.10
C ILE A 389 -6.50 3.98 -30.06
N ASP A 390 -7.36 3.09 -29.58
CA ASP A 390 -8.62 2.72 -30.21
C ASP A 390 -9.66 3.81 -29.92
N CYS A 391 -9.79 4.77 -30.83
CA CYS A 391 -10.66 5.92 -30.66
C CYS A 391 -12.13 5.53 -30.85
N LEU A 392 -12.97 6.04 -29.95
CA LEU A 392 -14.41 5.87 -30.03
C LEU A 392 -14.98 6.79 -31.13
N SER A 393 -15.68 6.20 -32.09
CA SER A 393 -16.48 6.89 -33.09
C SER A 393 -17.82 7.36 -32.49
N ASP A 394 -18.44 8.40 -33.06
CA ASP A 394 -19.82 8.81 -32.78
C ASP A 394 -20.16 9.17 -31.32
N VAL A 395 -19.18 9.70 -30.58
CA VAL A 395 -19.41 10.18 -29.21
C VAL A 395 -20.22 11.48 -29.23
N GLN A 396 -21.46 11.44 -28.75
CA GLN A 396 -22.39 12.59 -28.74
C GLN A 396 -22.59 13.15 -27.32
N ARG A 397 -22.89 14.44 -27.19
CA ARG A 397 -23.28 15.06 -25.91
C ARG A 397 -24.79 14.99 -25.73
N VAL A 398 -25.26 14.63 -24.54
CA VAL A 398 -26.69 14.61 -24.22
C VAL A 398 -26.99 15.71 -23.20
N ASN A 399 -27.67 16.77 -23.66
CA ASN A 399 -28.16 17.89 -22.86
C ASN A 399 -27.09 18.66 -22.04
N GLN A 400 -27.54 19.61 -21.21
CA GLN A 400 -26.70 20.50 -20.38
C GLN A 400 -25.90 19.75 -19.29
N ASP A 401 -26.13 18.46 -19.10
CA ASP A 401 -25.31 17.58 -18.27
C ASP A 401 -24.12 17.04 -19.10
N LEU A 402 -22.90 17.39 -18.69
CA LEU A 402 -21.63 17.32 -19.44
C LEU A 402 -21.12 15.92 -19.85
N PHE A 403 -21.95 14.87 -19.85
CA PHE A 403 -21.52 13.49 -20.07
C PHE A 403 -21.68 13.04 -21.53
N PRO A 404 -20.60 12.62 -22.22
CA PRO A 404 -20.71 12.04 -23.55
C PRO A 404 -21.32 10.63 -23.52
N VAL A 405 -22.02 10.27 -24.61
CA VAL A 405 -22.65 8.97 -24.83
C VAL A 405 -22.02 8.28 -26.04
N TRP A 406 -21.81 6.98 -25.93
CA TRP A 406 -21.16 6.13 -26.95
C TRP A 406 -21.91 4.81 -27.14
N ASP A 407 -22.07 4.38 -28.40
CA ASP A 407 -22.58 3.06 -28.77
C ASP A 407 -21.42 2.06 -28.91
N SER A 408 -21.43 1.03 -28.06
CA SER A 408 -20.37 0.02 -28.03
C SER A 408 -20.28 -0.89 -29.25
N LEU A 409 -21.27 -0.84 -30.15
CA LEU A 409 -21.28 -1.59 -31.41
C LEU A 409 -20.55 -0.85 -32.53
N ALA A 410 -20.23 0.44 -32.35
CA ALA A 410 -19.48 1.20 -33.35
C ALA A 410 -18.01 0.73 -33.39
N PRO A 411 -17.47 0.41 -34.58
CA PRO A 411 -16.06 0.08 -34.70
C PRO A 411 -15.21 1.29 -34.33
N GLY A 412 -14.24 1.06 -33.44
CA GLY A 412 -13.25 2.06 -33.09
C GLY A 412 -12.22 2.24 -34.20
N VAL A 413 -11.65 3.45 -34.28
CA VAL A 413 -10.58 3.77 -35.24
C VAL A 413 -9.29 3.88 -34.48
N VAL A 414 -8.31 3.05 -34.82
CA VAL A 414 -6.99 3.12 -34.18
C VAL A 414 -6.22 4.34 -34.69
N LYS A 415 -5.83 5.21 -33.77
CA LYS A 415 -4.97 6.37 -34.02
C LYS A 415 -3.67 6.24 -33.24
N VAL A 416 -2.59 6.79 -33.81
CA VAL A 416 -1.33 7.01 -33.09
C VAL A 416 -1.19 8.50 -32.81
N VAL A 417 -1.01 8.83 -31.54
CA VAL A 417 -0.85 10.22 -31.08
C VAL A 417 0.37 10.35 -30.18
N ASP A 418 0.84 11.59 -30.02
CA ASP A 418 1.86 11.91 -29.02
C ASP A 418 1.27 11.70 -27.62
N VAL A 419 2.05 11.11 -26.72
CA VAL A 419 1.63 10.90 -25.32
C VAL A 419 1.27 12.21 -24.61
N LYS A 420 1.87 13.33 -25.02
CA LYS A 420 1.54 14.67 -24.51
C LYS A 420 0.08 15.03 -24.75
N SER A 421 -0.53 14.50 -25.81
CA SER A 421 -1.92 14.74 -26.17
C SER A 421 -2.93 14.09 -25.23
N ILE A 422 -2.52 13.25 -24.27
CA ILE A 422 -3.44 12.69 -23.26
C ILE A 422 -3.69 13.74 -22.16
N LYS A 423 -4.91 14.26 -22.01
CA LYS A 423 -5.25 15.22 -20.94
C LYS A 423 -5.73 14.60 -19.64
N GLY A 424 -6.28 13.38 -19.69
CA GLY A 424 -6.89 12.78 -18.52
C GLY A 424 -7.47 11.40 -18.77
N ILE A 425 -8.19 10.91 -17.76
CA ILE A 425 -8.92 9.64 -17.80
C ILE A 425 -10.39 9.88 -17.53
N ALA A 426 -11.22 9.24 -18.33
CA ALA A 426 -12.64 9.10 -18.10
C ALA A 426 -13.01 7.65 -17.80
N GLY A 427 -14.06 7.47 -16.99
CA GLY A 427 -14.71 6.20 -16.74
C GLY A 427 -15.87 5.97 -17.71
N LEU A 428 -16.31 4.72 -17.80
CA LEU A 428 -17.48 4.30 -18.59
C LEU A 428 -18.51 3.68 -17.64
N ILE A 429 -19.77 4.10 -17.77
CA ILE A 429 -20.92 3.55 -17.04
C ILE A 429 -21.98 3.11 -18.06
N HIS A 430 -22.58 1.95 -17.85
CA HIS A 430 -23.68 1.48 -18.70
C HIS A 430 -24.93 2.35 -18.55
N ASP A 431 -25.63 2.61 -19.66
CA ASP A 431 -26.97 3.16 -19.58
C ASP A 431 -27.93 2.09 -18.99
N PRO A 432 -28.66 2.40 -17.91
CA PRO A 432 -29.55 1.44 -17.26
C PRO A 432 -30.70 0.98 -18.17
N ASN A 433 -31.06 1.77 -19.18
CA ASN A 433 -32.16 1.48 -20.10
C ASN A 433 -31.69 0.79 -21.39
N ASN A 434 -30.39 0.87 -21.72
CA ASN A 434 -29.83 0.22 -22.90
C ASN A 434 -28.37 -0.19 -22.68
N LYS A 435 -28.13 -1.50 -22.54
CA LYS A 435 -26.78 -2.06 -22.29
C LYS A 435 -25.77 -1.82 -23.40
N ALA A 436 -26.21 -1.53 -24.64
CA ALA A 436 -25.33 -1.20 -25.76
C ALA A 436 -24.76 0.23 -25.66
N ILE A 437 -25.40 1.08 -24.86
CA ILE A 437 -25.07 2.49 -24.71
C ILE A 437 -24.27 2.70 -23.42
N TRP A 438 -23.19 3.47 -23.53
CA TRP A 438 -22.32 3.82 -22.42
C TRP A 438 -22.26 5.33 -22.23
N ARG A 439 -22.22 5.76 -20.97
CA ARG A 439 -21.97 7.15 -20.56
C ARG A 439 -20.53 7.29 -20.09
N ILE A 440 -19.85 8.33 -20.59
CA ILE A 440 -18.48 8.66 -20.22
C ILE A 440 -18.53 9.63 -19.03
N ILE A 441 -17.84 9.31 -17.93
CA ILE A 441 -17.84 10.12 -16.70
C ILE A 441 -16.43 10.55 -16.34
N TRP A 442 -16.26 11.83 -16.01
CA TRP A 442 -15.00 12.39 -15.55
C TRP A 442 -14.80 12.15 -14.06
N LEU A 443 -13.63 11.62 -13.68
CA LEU A 443 -13.32 11.28 -12.28
C LEU A 443 -12.90 12.49 -11.42
N LEU A 444 -12.79 13.71 -11.99
CA LEU A 444 -12.32 14.90 -11.27
C LEU A 444 -13.09 16.18 -11.65
N PRO A 445 -13.69 16.92 -10.68
CA PRO A 445 -14.36 18.20 -10.91
C PRO A 445 -13.45 19.36 -11.37
N LYS A 446 -12.11 19.21 -11.29
CA LYS A 446 -11.15 20.30 -11.55
C LYS A 446 -11.00 20.72 -13.02
N TYR A 447 -11.66 20.04 -13.95
CA TYR A 447 -11.60 20.34 -15.39
C TYR A 447 -12.94 20.86 -15.97
N ASN A 448 -13.92 21.15 -15.11
CA ASN A 448 -15.20 21.77 -15.48
C ASN A 448 -15.21 23.29 -15.28
N GLN A 449 -14.06 23.98 -15.37
CA GLN A 449 -13.98 25.44 -15.36
C GLN A 449 -13.35 25.96 -16.64
#